data_AF-A0A0A9G7Q6-F1
#
_entry.id   AF-A0A0A9G7Q6-F1
#
_cell.length_a   1.000
_cell.length_b   1.000
_cell.length_c   1.000
_cell.angle_alpha   90.00
_cell.angle_beta   90.00
_cell.angle_gamma   90.00
#
_symmetry.space_group_name_H-M   'P 1'
#
loop_
_entity.id
_entity.type
_entity.pdbx_description
1 polymer ?
#
loop_
_entity_poly.entity_id
_entity_poly.type
_entity_poly.pdbx_seq_one_letter_code
_entity_poly.pdbx_strand_id
1 'polypeptide(L)'
;MPLPNEEIISKVQKQVLELFPSSRGLEVTWSSVVKIGQSLYREAPGNDPFRPDQKTPVKNFFLSGSYTKQDYIDSMEGATLSGRRTAAYICGAGEQLVALRKKLVVDDSEKALGKVEALQTS
;
A
#
# COMPACT_ATOMS: atom_id res chain seq x y z
N MET A 1 16.56 -8.70 -7.26
CA MET A 1 17.23 -9.96 -6.87
C MET A 1 17.92 -10.52 -8.11
N PRO A 2 19.26 -10.55 -8.16
CA PRO A 2 19.99 -10.84 -9.40
C PRO A 2 20.08 -12.33 -9.76
N LEU A 3 19.78 -13.25 -8.84
CA LEU A 3 19.96 -14.68 -9.11
C LEU A 3 18.97 -15.20 -10.18
N PRO A 4 19.43 -16.01 -11.16
CA PRO A 4 18.56 -16.78 -12.05
C PRO A 4 17.60 -17.70 -11.27
N ASN A 5 16.46 -18.03 -11.86
CA ASN A 5 15.45 -18.85 -11.18
C ASN A 5 15.99 -20.26 -10.89
N GLU A 6 16.70 -20.85 -11.84
CA GLU A 6 17.29 -22.19 -11.76
C GLU A 6 18.30 -22.28 -10.62
N GLU A 7 19.06 -21.22 -10.37
CA GLU A 7 20.00 -21.17 -9.25
C GLU A 7 19.27 -21.10 -7.90
N ILE A 8 18.16 -20.35 -7.82
CA ILE A 8 17.31 -20.31 -6.62
C ILE A 8 16.71 -21.69 -6.35
N ILE A 9 16.16 -22.34 -7.38
CA ILE A 9 15.56 -23.68 -7.29
C ILE A 9 16.59 -24.69 -6.81
N SER A 10 17.80 -24.69 -7.40
CA SER A 10 18.89 -25.59 -7.01
C SER A 10 19.31 -25.40 -5.54
N LYS A 11 19.43 -24.15 -5.07
CA LYS A 11 19.75 -23.85 -3.67
C LYS A 11 18.67 -24.32 -2.70
N VAL A 12 17.39 -24.10 -3.03
CA VAL A 12 16.25 -24.55 -2.21
C VAL A 12 16.20 -26.08 -2.19
N GLN A 13 16.38 -26.76 -3.32
CA GLN A 13 16.40 -28.23 -3.40
C GLN A 13 17.50 -28.82 -2.50
N LYS A 14 18.70 -28.23 -2.51
CA LYS A 14 19.79 -28.66 -1.63
C LYS A 14 19.40 -28.55 -0.14
N GLN A 15 18.75 -27.44 0.26
CA GLN A 15 18.27 -27.26 1.64
C GLN A 15 17.18 -28.28 2.01
N VAL A 16 16.27 -28.60 1.09
CA VAL A 16 15.25 -29.62 1.32
C VAL A 16 15.89 -30.98 1.58
N LEU A 17 16.89 -31.40 0.80
CA LEU A 17 17.60 -32.68 1.01
C LEU A 17 18.38 -32.75 2.34
N GLU A 18 18.83 -31.60 2.83
CA GLU A 18 19.53 -31.48 4.12
C GLU A 18 18.54 -31.55 5.30
N LEU A 19 17.45 -30.80 5.23
CA LEU A 19 16.41 -30.76 6.27
C LEU A 19 15.55 -32.03 6.31
N PHE A 20 15.32 -32.66 5.15
CA PHE A 20 14.46 -33.82 4.99
C PHE A 20 15.20 -34.97 4.30
N PRO A 21 16.02 -35.76 5.00
CA PRO A 21 16.73 -36.90 4.43
C PRO A 21 15.83 -37.91 3.69
N SER A 22 14.55 -38.00 4.07
CA SER A 22 13.55 -38.84 3.40
C SER A 22 13.23 -38.42 1.96
N SER A 23 13.58 -37.18 1.56
CA SER A 23 13.39 -36.71 0.19
C SER A 23 14.54 -37.07 -0.75
N ARG A 24 15.58 -37.77 -0.26
CA ARG A 24 16.69 -38.25 -1.10
C ARG A 24 16.16 -39.27 -2.11
N GLY A 25 16.54 -39.10 -3.37
CA GLY A 25 16.06 -39.93 -4.47
C GLY A 25 14.71 -39.49 -5.05
N LEU A 26 14.09 -38.44 -4.52
CA LEU A 26 12.91 -37.81 -5.13
C LEU A 26 13.34 -36.71 -6.11
N GLU A 27 12.54 -36.53 -7.16
CA GLU A 27 12.74 -35.51 -8.19
C GLU A 27 11.75 -34.36 -8.03
N VAL A 28 12.22 -33.13 -8.28
CA VAL A 28 11.36 -31.94 -8.34
C VAL A 28 10.58 -31.99 -9.65
N THR A 29 9.28 -32.26 -9.58
CA THR A 29 8.42 -32.35 -10.78
C THR A 29 7.97 -30.99 -11.30
N TRP A 30 7.95 -29.98 -10.43
CA TRP A 30 7.54 -28.62 -10.78
C TRP A 30 8.10 -27.59 -9.79
N SER A 31 8.39 -26.39 -10.27
CA SER A 31 8.83 -25.26 -9.45
C SER A 31 8.39 -23.93 -10.04
N SER A 32 8.14 -22.94 -9.17
CA SER A 32 7.90 -21.55 -9.55
C SER A 32 8.62 -20.61 -8.60
N VAL A 33 9.20 -19.54 -9.15
CA VAL A 33 9.92 -18.52 -8.40
C VAL A 33 9.25 -17.18 -8.61
N VAL A 34 8.69 -16.62 -7.55
CA VAL A 34 8.09 -15.28 -7.55
C VAL A 34 9.02 -14.31 -6.82
N LYS A 35 9.46 -13.26 -7.51
CA LYS A 35 10.40 -12.25 -6.98
C LYS A 35 9.66 -10.95 -6.68
N ILE A 36 9.37 -10.68 -5.41
CA ILE A 36 8.70 -9.45 -4.98
C ILE A 36 9.74 -8.52 -4.33
N GLY A 37 10.30 -7.61 -5.12
CA GLY A 37 11.42 -6.76 -4.68
C GLY A 37 11.07 -5.74 -3.58
N GLN A 38 9.81 -5.32 -3.51
CA GLN A 38 9.31 -4.33 -2.55
C GLN A 38 8.03 -4.86 -1.89
N SER A 39 8.11 -6.07 -1.30
CA SER A 39 6.94 -6.74 -0.73
C SER A 39 6.40 -6.03 0.51
N LEU A 40 7.30 -5.64 1.41
CA LEU A 40 7.01 -5.01 2.69
C LEU A 40 8.03 -3.89 2.89
N TYR A 41 7.69 -2.88 3.70
CA TYR A 41 8.71 -1.95 4.13
C TYR A 41 9.68 -2.65 5.09
N ARG A 42 10.94 -2.21 5.11
CA ARG A 42 11.93 -2.79 6.01
C ARG A 42 11.75 -2.20 7.39
N GLU A 43 11.36 -3.02 8.36
CA GLU A 43 11.40 -2.63 9.77
C GLU A 43 12.85 -2.57 10.25
N ALA A 44 13.23 -1.42 10.80
CA ALA A 44 14.54 -1.19 11.40
C ALA A 44 14.37 -0.23 12.59
N PRO A 45 15.28 -0.28 13.59
CA PRO A 45 15.28 0.67 14.68
C PRO A 45 15.23 2.12 14.17
N GLY A 46 14.30 2.91 14.71
CA GLY A 46 14.10 4.31 14.30
C GLY A 46 13.11 4.54 13.15
N ASN A 47 12.50 3.49 12.57
CA ASN A 47 11.54 3.65 11.48
C ASN A 47 10.12 4.03 11.92
N ASP A 48 9.73 3.73 13.17
CA ASP A 48 8.36 3.94 13.66
C ASP A 48 7.86 5.40 13.55
N PRO A 49 8.67 6.44 13.85
CA PRO A 49 8.26 7.83 13.65
C PRO A 49 7.89 8.22 12.21
N PHE A 50 8.37 7.46 11.22
CA PHE A 50 8.09 7.72 9.80
C PHE A 50 6.83 7.01 9.29
N ARG A 51 6.18 6.20 10.12
CA ARG A 51 4.90 5.57 9.77
C ARG A 51 3.80 6.63 9.81
N PRO A 52 3.17 6.98 8.67
CA PRO A 52 2.16 8.02 8.65
C PRO A 52 0.88 7.55 9.34
N ASP A 53 0.15 8.47 9.96
CA ASP A 53 -1.22 8.21 10.42
C ASP A 53 -2.14 7.98 9.20
N GLN A 54 -3.24 7.24 9.40
CA GLN A 54 -4.24 7.04 8.35
C GLN A 54 -4.95 8.36 7.97
N LYS A 55 -5.06 9.31 8.91
CA LYS A 55 -5.53 10.67 8.63
C LYS A 55 -4.35 11.59 8.36
N THR A 56 -4.22 12.03 7.12
CA THR A 56 -3.15 12.96 6.74
C THR A 56 -3.54 14.42 7.07
N PRO A 57 -2.56 15.35 7.11
CA PRO A 57 -2.84 16.78 7.19
C PRO A 57 -3.59 17.35 5.97
N VAL A 58 -3.57 16.65 4.84
CA VAL A 58 -4.23 17.09 3.60
C VAL A 58 -5.70 16.71 3.66
N LYS A 59 -6.59 17.70 3.51
CA LYS A 59 -8.04 17.48 3.55
C LYS A 59 -8.47 16.52 2.45
N ASN A 60 -9.37 15.59 2.79
CA ASN A 60 -9.84 14.55 1.86
C ASN A 60 -8.72 13.64 1.30
N PHE A 61 -7.62 13.49 2.04
CA PHE A 61 -6.55 12.57 1.68
C PHE A 61 -6.21 11.67 2.87
N PHE A 62 -6.40 10.37 2.68
CA PHE A 62 -6.23 9.35 3.71
C PHE A 62 -5.33 8.23 3.20
N LEU A 63 -4.60 7.60 4.11
CA LEU A 63 -3.70 6.49 3.79
C LEU A 63 -4.18 5.21 4.47
N SER A 64 -3.93 4.08 3.81
CA SER A 64 -4.16 2.74 4.35
C SER A 64 -3.07 1.81 3.82
N GLY A 65 -2.81 0.76 4.58
CA GLY A 65 -1.74 -0.20 4.36
C GLY A 65 -0.98 -0.44 5.65
N SER A 66 -0.42 -1.62 5.78
CA SER A 66 0.32 -2.09 6.96
C SER A 66 1.53 -1.20 7.32
N TYR A 67 2.06 -0.45 6.36
CA TYR A 67 3.11 0.57 6.54
C TYR A 67 2.65 1.82 7.33
N THR A 68 1.33 2.08 7.41
CA THR A 68 0.78 3.18 8.21
C THR A 68 0.86 2.88 9.70
N LYS A 69 0.65 3.89 10.55
CA LYS A 69 0.83 3.81 12.00
C LYS A 69 -0.24 2.92 12.67
N GLN A 70 0.20 1.80 13.23
CA GLN A 70 -0.62 0.85 13.99
C GLN A 70 0.29 -0.09 14.81
N ASP A 71 -0.30 -0.79 15.79
CA ASP A 71 0.45 -1.48 16.86
C ASP A 71 1.07 -2.82 16.44
N TYR A 72 0.75 -3.31 15.24
CA TYR A 72 1.36 -4.48 14.61
C TYR A 72 2.47 -4.09 13.63
N ILE A 73 3.33 -5.06 13.33
CA ILE A 73 4.32 -4.99 12.26
C ILE A 73 3.65 -4.95 10.87
N ASP A 74 4.47 -4.79 9.83
CA ASP A 74 4.06 -4.93 8.43
C ASP A 74 3.50 -6.33 8.15
N SER A 75 2.18 -6.48 8.31
CA SER A 75 1.49 -7.76 8.34
C SER A 75 0.07 -7.66 7.81
N MET A 76 -0.55 -8.81 7.55
CA MET A 76 -1.96 -8.89 7.15
C MET A 76 -2.90 -8.28 8.20
N GLU A 77 -2.61 -8.50 9.49
CA GLU A 77 -3.37 -7.89 10.59
C GLU A 77 -3.18 -6.37 10.61
N GLY A 78 -1.94 -5.90 10.46
CA GLY A 78 -1.62 -4.48 10.36
C GLY A 78 -2.34 -3.78 9.21
N ALA A 79 -2.41 -4.43 8.03
CA ALA A 79 -3.14 -3.92 6.87
C ALA A 79 -4.66 -3.86 7.11
N THR A 80 -5.21 -4.89 7.77
CA THR A 80 -6.63 -4.95 8.10
C THR A 80 -7.00 -3.87 9.11
N LEU A 81 -6.20 -3.73 10.17
CA LEU A 81 -6.41 -2.73 11.21
C LEU A 81 -6.24 -1.31 10.65
N SER A 82 -5.24 -1.07 9.79
CA SER A 82 -5.10 0.23 9.13
C SER A 82 -6.34 0.55 8.32
N GLY A 83 -6.84 -0.40 7.52
CA GLY A 83 -8.04 -0.20 6.71
C GLY A 83 -9.27 0.16 7.54
N ARG A 84 -9.46 -0.52 8.69
CA ARG A 84 -10.54 -0.19 9.64
C ARG A 84 -10.39 1.22 10.20
N ARG A 85 -9.18 1.62 10.61
CA ARG A 85 -8.90 2.99 11.11
C ARG A 85 -9.14 4.04 10.03
N THR A 86 -8.65 3.82 8.81
CA THR A 86 -8.89 4.70 7.66
C THR A 86 -10.38 4.89 7.39
N ALA A 87 -11.16 3.80 7.38
CA ALA A 87 -12.60 3.86 7.17
C ALA A 87 -13.30 4.66 8.28
N ALA A 88 -12.92 4.47 9.54
CA ALA A 88 -13.46 5.25 10.66
C ALA A 88 -13.18 6.75 10.50
N TYR A 89 -11.98 7.14 10.08
CA TYR A 89 -11.65 8.54 9.82
C TYR A 89 -12.45 9.14 8.65
N ILE A 90 -12.68 8.38 7.58
CA ILE A 90 -13.51 8.82 6.45
C ILE A 90 -14.95 9.04 6.91
N CYS A 91 -15.53 8.07 7.63
CA CYS A 91 -16.90 8.18 8.14
C CYS A 91 -17.05 9.40 9.08
N GLY A 92 -16.09 9.61 9.99
CA GLY A 92 -16.09 10.78 10.89
C GLY A 92 -15.90 12.12 10.18
N ALA A 93 -15.28 12.13 9.00
CA ALA A 93 -15.10 13.34 8.19
C ALA A 93 -16.30 13.63 7.25
N GLY A 94 -17.34 12.78 7.23
CA GLY A 94 -18.40 12.80 6.22
C GLY A 94 -19.02 14.18 5.94
N GLU A 95 -19.42 14.91 6.99
CA GLU A 95 -19.98 16.26 6.84
C GLU A 95 -19.00 17.26 6.20
N GLN A 96 -17.73 17.21 6.63
CA GLN A 96 -16.67 18.07 6.11
C GLN A 96 -16.39 17.74 4.63
N LEU A 97 -16.43 16.46 4.27
CA LEU A 97 -16.26 15.99 2.89
C LEU A 97 -17.41 16.43 1.99
N VAL A 98 -18.65 16.37 2.48
CA VAL A 98 -19.82 16.90 1.77
C VAL A 98 -19.71 18.41 1.55
N ALA A 99 -19.31 19.17 2.56
CA ALA A 99 -19.10 20.60 2.44
C ALA A 99 -17.98 20.94 1.44
N LEU A 100 -16.87 20.21 1.50
CA LEU A 100 -15.74 20.37 0.57
C LEU A 100 -16.18 20.09 -0.87
N ARG A 101 -16.96 19.03 -1.11
CA ARG A 101 -17.50 18.72 -2.44
C ARG A 101 -18.37 19.85 -2.98
N LYS A 102 -19.26 20.41 -2.16
CA LYS A 102 -20.11 21.55 -2.58
C LYS A 102 -19.26 22.74 -2.98
N LYS A 103 -18.22 23.07 -2.18
CA LYS A 103 -17.30 24.16 -2.49
C LYS A 103 -16.57 23.94 -3.82
N LEU A 104 -16.04 22.74 -4.05
CA LEU A 104 -15.34 22.41 -5.31
C LEU A 104 -16.25 22.57 -6.54
N VAL A 105 -17.52 22.15 -6.44
CA VAL A 105 -18.50 22.31 -7.53
C VAL A 105 -18.78 23.79 -7.83
N VAL A 106 -18.85 24.63 -6.79
CA VAL A 106 -19.03 26.08 -6.95
C VAL A 106 -17.79 26.70 -7.61
N ASP A 107 -16.59 26.42 -7.08
CA ASP A 107 -15.33 26.94 -7.62
C ASP A 107 -15.13 26.56 -9.11
N ASP A 108 -15.51 25.34 -9.50
CA ASP A 108 -15.43 24.88 -10.90
C ASP A 108 -16.45 25.60 -11.81
N SER A 109 -17.65 25.85 -11.29
CA SER A 109 -18.70 26.58 -12.01
C SER A 109 -18.31 28.05 -12.24
N GLU A 110 -17.75 28.70 -11.22
CA GLU A 110 -17.25 30.09 -11.31
C GLU A 110 -16.08 30.20 -12.30
N LYS A 111 -15.14 29.26 -12.28
CA LYS A 111 -14.03 29.21 -13.26
C LYS A 111 -14.52 28.98 -14.69
N ALA A 112 -15.55 28.16 -14.87
CA ALA A 112 -16.15 27.94 -16.18
C ALA A 112 -16.82 29.22 -16.69
N LEU A 113 -17.56 29.93 -15.84
CA LEU A 113 -18.23 31.20 -16.19
C LEU A 113 -17.23 32.28 -16.59
N GLY A 114 -16.17 32.49 -15.80
CA GLY A 114 -15.13 33.49 -16.12
C GLY A 114 -14.35 33.19 -17.40
N LYS A 115 -14.20 31.90 -17.78
CA LYS A 115 -13.63 31.52 -19.09
C LYS A 115 -14.56 31.89 -20.25
N VAL A 116 -15.87 31.72 -20.09
CA VAL A 116 -16.86 32.07 -21.11
C VAL A 116 -16.90 33.59 -21.31
N GLU A 117 -16.87 34.38 -20.24
CA GLU A 117 -16.82 35.84 -20.32
C GLU A 117 -15.54 36.34 -21.02
N ALA A 118 -14.37 35.76 -20.71
CA ALA A 118 -13.10 36.12 -21.36
C ALA A 118 -13.08 35.80 -22.88
N LEU A 119 -13.78 34.75 -23.32
CA LEU A 119 -13.93 34.37 -24.72
C LEU A 119 -14.90 35.27 -25.49
N GLN A 120 -15.88 35.90 -24.81
CA GLN A 120 -16.86 36.81 -25.43
C GLN A 120 -16.34 38.24 -25.58
N THR A 121 -15.28 38.60 -24.86
CA THR A 121 -14.63 39.93 -24.94
C THR A 121 -13.37 39.95 -25.82
N SER A 122 -13.07 38.86 -26.53
CA SER A 122 -11.97 38.72 -27.50
C SER A 122 -12.51 38.66 -28.93
#